data_AF-A0A7V6UEH2-F1
#
_entry.id   AF-A0A7V6UEH2-F1
#
_cell.length_a   1.000
_cell.length_b   1.000
_cell.length_c   1.000
_cell.angle_alpha   90.00
_cell.angle_beta   90.00
_cell.angle_gamma   90.00
#
_symmetry.space_group_name_H-M   'P 1'
#
loop_
_entity.id
_entity.type
_entity.pdbx_description
1 polymer ?
#
loop_
_entity_poly.entity_id
_entity_poly.type
_entity_poly.pdbx_seq_one_letter_code
_entity_poly.pdbx_strand_id
1 'polypeptide(L)' 'MGKKNNKKKTSIESTDSNEKLKVEAARELGLFDKARHLGWDMLTAQETGKIGALVKKKLQNCKMDS' A
#
# COMPACT_ATOMS: atom_id res chain seq x y z
N MET A 1 -15.37 -24.64 8.83
CA MET A 1 -15.11 -23.32 9.47
C MET A 1 -13.93 -22.67 8.76
N GLY A 2 -14.11 -21.50 8.14
CA GLY A 2 -13.02 -20.58 7.73
C GLY A 2 -12.45 -20.70 6.31
N LYS A 3 -13.05 -19.96 5.37
CA LYS A 3 -12.41 -19.51 4.10
C LYS A 3 -11.02 -18.89 4.36
N LYS A 4 -10.04 -19.11 3.47
CA LYS A 4 -9.05 -18.08 3.07
C LYS A 4 -8.37 -18.46 1.76
N ASN A 5 -8.95 -17.92 0.70
CA ASN A 5 -8.57 -18.08 -0.69
C ASN A 5 -7.34 -17.22 -1.00
N ASN A 6 -6.46 -17.76 -1.84
CA ASN A 6 -5.59 -17.06 -2.80
C ASN A 6 -5.00 -15.70 -2.40
N LYS A 7 -3.68 -15.68 -2.14
CA LYS A 7 -2.88 -14.47 -2.37
C LYS A 7 -1.62 -14.76 -3.19
N LYS A 8 -1.79 -15.43 -4.33
CA LYS A 8 -0.95 -15.14 -5.49
C LYS A 8 -1.36 -13.77 -6.03
N LYS A 9 -0.47 -12.78 -5.90
CA LYS A 9 -0.28 -11.76 -6.93
C LYS A 9 1.09 -11.11 -6.75
N THR A 10 2.07 -11.84 -7.26
CA THR A 10 3.16 -11.31 -8.07
C THR A 10 2.69 -10.14 -8.91
N SER A 11 3.42 -9.02 -8.88
CA SER A 11 3.68 -8.16 -10.05
C SER A 11 4.53 -6.99 -9.56
N ILE A 12 5.83 -7.17 -9.75
CA ILE A 12 6.87 -6.16 -9.62
C ILE A 12 6.87 -5.45 -10.98
N GLU A 13 5.82 -4.68 -11.31
CA GLU A 13 5.71 -4.03 -12.62
C GLU A 13 4.79 -2.79 -12.57
N SER A 14 5.03 -1.86 -11.63
CA SER A 14 4.28 -0.60 -11.56
C SER A 14 5.09 0.44 -10.79
N THR A 15 6.34 0.69 -11.19
CA THR A 15 7.30 1.40 -10.35
C THR A 15 6.97 2.89 -10.15
N ASP A 16 6.16 3.52 -11.00
CA ASP A 16 5.88 4.96 -10.86
C ASP A 16 4.58 5.28 -10.10
N SER A 17 3.43 4.76 -10.55
CA SER A 17 2.13 5.07 -9.94
C SER A 17 1.98 4.52 -8.52
N ASN A 18 2.64 3.39 -8.23
CA ASN A 18 2.54 2.73 -6.94
C ASN A 18 3.29 3.50 -5.84
N GLU A 19 4.42 4.12 -6.17
CA GLU A 19 5.15 4.98 -5.23
C GLU A 19 4.33 6.23 -4.88
N LYS A 20 3.73 6.87 -5.88
CA LYS A 20 2.86 8.03 -5.66
C LYS A 20 1.69 7.69 -4.74
N LEU A 21 1.02 6.56 -4.99
CA LEU A 21 -0.06 6.06 -4.15
C LEU A 21 0.41 5.72 -2.72
N LYS A 22 1.61 5.13 -2.55
CA LYS A 22 2.18 4.84 -1.22
C LYS A 22 2.43 6.11 -0.43
N VAL A 23 2.98 7.12 -1.09
CA VAL A 23 3.21 8.44 -0.48
C VAL A 23 1.89 9.09 -0.09
N GLU A 24 0.90 9.13 -0.98
CA GLU A 24 -0.41 9.68 -0.65
C GLU A 24 -1.10 8.94 0.50
N ALA A 25 -1.09 7.61 0.46
CA ALA A 25 -1.64 6.78 1.53
C ALA A 25 -0.93 7.01 2.87
N ALA A 26 0.39 7.16 2.86
CA ALA A 26 1.14 7.48 4.06
C ALA A 26 0.82 8.89 4.58
N ARG A 27 0.62 9.87 3.69
CA ARG A 27 0.26 11.25 4.06
C ARG A 27 -1.13 11.30 4.66
N GLU A 28 -2.09 10.60 4.08
CA GLU A 28 -3.47 10.51 4.58
C GLU A 28 -3.55 9.83 5.94
N LEU A 29 -2.66 8.87 6.22
CA LEU A 29 -2.56 8.21 7.52
C LEU A 29 -1.69 8.97 8.54
N GLY A 30 -1.08 10.10 8.17
CA GLY A 30 -0.12 10.83 9.03
C GLY A 30 1.18 10.06 9.32
N LEU A 31 1.46 9.04 8.52
CA LEU A 31 2.63 8.16 8.64
C LEU A 31 3.77 8.55 7.70
N PHE A 32 3.52 9.49 6.78
CA PHE A 32 4.50 9.94 5.80
C PHE A 32 5.73 10.56 6.45
N ASP A 33 5.54 11.48 7.41
CA ASP A 33 6.65 12.13 8.10
C ASP A 33 7.48 11.11 8.87
N LYS A 34 6.82 10.14 9.51
CA LYS A 34 7.48 9.04 10.22
C LYS A 34 8.26 8.13 9.27
N ALA A 35 7.68 7.74 8.14
CA ALA A 35 8.34 6.92 7.12
C ALA A 35 9.50 7.65 6.43
N ARG A 36 9.39 8.97 6.26
CA ARG A 36 10.44 9.81 5.68
C ARG A 36 11.58 10.07 6.66
N HIS A 37 11.28 10.22 7.95
CA HIS A 37 12.27 10.56 8.97
C HIS A 37 12.94 9.33 9.58
N LEU A 38 12.17 8.27 9.85
CA LEU A 38 12.64 7.03 10.47
C LEU A 38 12.85 5.90 9.45
N GLY A 39 12.27 6.01 8.25
CA GLY A 39 12.28 4.93 7.26
C GLY A 39 11.07 4.01 7.41
N TRP A 40 10.73 3.29 6.33
CA TRP A 40 9.59 2.38 6.30
C TRP A 40 9.72 1.18 7.24
N ASP A 41 10.96 0.78 7.54
CA ASP A 41 11.29 -0.31 8.48
C ASP A 41 11.00 0.02 9.94
N MET A 42 10.91 1.32 10.29
CA MET A 42 10.55 1.79 11.63
C MET A 42 9.04 1.85 11.86
N LEU A 43 8.23 1.59 10.83
CA LEU A 43 6.78 1.48 10.98
C LEU A 43 6.39 0.06 11.36
N THR A 44 5.36 -0.04 12.18
CA THR A 44 4.79 -1.34 12.55
C THR A 44 4.16 -2.01 11.33
N ALA A 45 4.12 -3.35 11.34
CA ALA A 45 3.45 -4.13 10.29
C ALA A 45 1.98 -3.70 10.09
N GLN A 46 1.33 -3.19 11.14
CA GLN A 46 -0.03 -2.66 11.08
C GLN A 46 -0.10 -1.32 10.33
N GLU A 47 0.84 -0.41 10.57
CA GLU A 47 0.95 0.89 9.89
C GLU A 47 1.28 0.69 8.40
N THR A 48 2.37 -0.01 8.10
CA THR A 48 2.81 -0.29 6.72
C THR A 48 1.78 -1.14 5.97
N GLY A 49 1.12 -2.07 6.68
CA GLY A 49 0.02 -2.89 6.15
C GLY A 49 -1.21 -2.08 5.76
N LYS A 50 -1.59 -1.05 6.54
CA LYS A 50 -2.68 -0.12 6.19
C LYS A 50 -2.34 0.67 4.94
N ILE A 51 -1.11 1.20 4.84
CA ILE A 51 -0.63 1.94 3.65
C ILE A 51 -0.70 1.03 2.42
N GLY A 52 -0.12 -0.17 2.49
CA GLY A 52 -0.13 -1.14 1.39
C GLY A 52 -1.55 -1.59 1.00
N ALA A 53 -2.47 -1.71 1.97
CA ALA A 53 -3.87 -2.03 1.69
C ALA A 53 -4.59 -0.88 0.96
N LEU A 54 -4.37 0.37 1.35
CA LEU A 54 -4.97 1.54 0.72
C LEU A 54 -4.49 1.68 -0.73
N VAL A 55 -3.18 1.56 -0.93
CA VAL A 55 -2.52 1.59 -2.24
C VAL A 55 -3.08 0.51 -3.16
N LYS A 56 -3.18 -0.72 -2.65
CA LYS A 56 -3.76 -1.83 -3.42
C LYS A 56 -5.23 -1.60 -3.75
N LYS A 57 -6.00 -0.97 -2.87
CA LYS A 57 -7.41 -0.63 -3.12
C LYS A 57 -7.53 0.42 -4.22
N LYS A 58 -6.70 1.47 -4.20
CA LYS A 58 -6.63 2.51 -5.24
C LYS A 58 -6.20 1.92 -6.60
N LEU A 59 -5.17 1.08 -6.61
CA LEU A 59 -4.70 0.39 -7.81
C LEU A 59 -5.77 -0.54 -8.42
N GLN A 60 -6.54 -1.23 -7.57
CA GLN A 60 -7.66 -2.06 -8.05
C GLN A 60 -8.81 -1.23 -8.59
N ASN A 61 -9.12 -0.09 -7.97
CA ASN A 61 -10.17 0.81 -8.43
C ASN A 61 -9.83 1.43 -9.78
N CYS A 62 -8.57 1.83 -10.02
CA CYS A 62 -8.13 2.33 -11.33
C CYS A 62 -8.18 1.27 -12.44
N LYS A 63 -8.17 -0.03 -12.10
CA LYS A 63 -8.23 -1.13 -13.08
C LYS A 63 -9.65 -1.53 -13.47
N MET A 64 -10.67 -0.96 -12.81
CA MET A 64 -12.08 -1.27 -13.05
C MET A 64 -12.78 -0.23 -13.93
N ASP A 65 -12.08 0.84 -14.32
CA ASP A 65 -12.60 1.97 -15.09
C ASP A 65 -12.01 2.00 -16.51
N SER A 66 -11.92 0.84 -17.17
CA SER A 66 -11.44 0.72 -18.56
C SER A 66 -12.13 -0.42 -19.30
#